data_AF-A0A0R3VWD4-F1
#
_entry.id   AF-A0A0R3VWD4-F1
#
_cell.length_a   1.000
_cell.length_b   1.000
_cell.length_c   1.000
_cell.angle_alpha   90.00
_cell.angle_beta   90.00
_cell.angle_gamma   90.00
#
_symmetry.space_group_name_H-M   'P 1'
#
loop_
_entity.id
_entity.type
_entity.pdbx_description
1 polymer ?
#
loop_
_entity_poly.entity_id
_entity_poly.type
_entity_poly.pdbx_seq_one_letter_code
_entity_poly.pdbx_strand_id
1 'polypeptide(L)'
;MIKDFSLLRRGTRVYKPLNDITCCPAHPIWCDTMRFRILSAYKKVVSVLEAYLRDGIVPERLPCGIPDPQEAAELKEPGENEDQTQRQMHRRPEADKENGYDPGTKVTPEKAAEPFLAKNHEWNQQPKIEWKKLEELEDYMKRVEKREGDVHTLEVRVCSCSPLSPEINATLRDEHEMFNKCFSRVYTLGSGGMSLEEFQETYVKTPLVNIHDKKVEAAGAPKFGTYHQQYWLDGAKMIAVSVVDLLPGCLSSVCFFYNPRYSFLKLDTFSALWEIAYVRNLQRTYGGTAPAYANLRYYTRGYYFCPPSKLNYNRWNQQDVDFPSSLTASLGL
;
A
#
# COMPACT_ATOMS: atom_id res chain seq x y z
N MET A 1 -0.43 26.61 8.23
CA MET A 1 -0.96 25.86 7.07
C MET A 1 -1.28 24.44 7.50
N ILE A 2 -2.50 24.21 7.97
CA ILE A 2 -3.02 22.84 8.15
C ILE A 2 -3.17 22.29 6.73
N LYS A 3 -2.36 21.28 6.38
CA LYS A 3 -2.39 20.70 5.05
C LYS A 3 -3.68 19.89 4.91
N ASP A 4 -4.60 20.32 4.04
CA ASP A 4 -5.88 19.64 3.76
C ASP A 4 -5.74 18.26 3.06
N PHE A 5 -4.57 17.63 3.10
CA PHE A 5 -4.34 16.26 2.60
C PHE A 5 -4.90 15.17 3.52
N SER A 6 -5.64 15.57 4.54
CA SER A 6 -6.27 14.72 5.54
C SER A 6 -7.73 14.37 5.16
N LEU A 7 -8.06 14.31 3.87
CA LEU A 7 -9.38 13.88 3.41
C LEU A 7 -9.35 12.41 3.00
N LEU A 8 -10.32 11.62 3.49
CA LEU A 8 -10.58 10.26 3.05
C LEU A 8 -11.79 10.22 2.14
N ARG A 9 -11.73 9.44 1.07
CA ARG A 9 -12.90 9.11 0.27
C ARG A 9 -13.34 7.67 0.56
N ARG A 10 -14.65 7.48 0.72
CA ARG A 10 -15.30 6.17 0.62
C ARG A 10 -16.54 6.34 -0.26
N GLY A 11 -16.48 5.75 -1.45
CA GLY A 11 -17.49 5.97 -2.49
C GLY A 11 -17.66 7.45 -2.82
N THR A 12 -18.89 7.94 -2.72
CA THR A 12 -19.28 9.33 -2.98
C THR A 12 -19.12 10.28 -1.79
N ARG A 13 -18.63 9.78 -0.65
CA ARG A 13 -18.47 10.57 0.58
C ARG A 13 -17.00 10.86 0.85
N VAL A 14 -16.73 12.09 1.33
CA VAL A 14 -15.41 12.54 1.75
C VAL A 14 -15.43 12.93 3.22
N TYR A 15 -14.45 12.48 3.99
CA TYR A 15 -14.37 12.62 5.43
C TYR A 15 -13.08 13.32 5.84
N LYS A 16 -13.18 14.24 6.80
CA LYS A 16 -12.02 14.84 7.49
C LYS A 16 -12.06 14.40 8.95
N PRO A 17 -11.05 13.68 9.45
CA PRO A 17 -10.99 13.35 10.88
C PRO A 17 -10.95 14.62 11.73
N LEU A 18 -11.78 14.66 12.76
CA LEU A 18 -11.85 15.77 13.72
C LEU A 18 -11.01 15.44 14.95
N ASN A 19 -9.69 15.39 14.76
CA ASN A 19 -8.75 14.94 15.79
C ASN A 19 -8.84 15.74 17.10
N ASP A 20 -9.28 17.00 17.05
CA ASP A 20 -9.42 17.86 18.23
C ASP A 20 -10.54 17.42 19.19
N ILE A 21 -11.49 16.61 18.72
CA ILE A 21 -12.64 16.15 19.50
C ILE A 21 -12.78 14.62 19.57
N THR A 22 -11.95 13.89 18.80
CA THR A 22 -12.03 12.42 18.75
C THR A 22 -11.06 11.82 19.76
N CYS A 23 -11.53 10.86 20.57
CA CYS A 23 -10.71 10.23 21.61
C CYS A 23 -9.53 9.39 21.06
N CYS A 24 -9.64 8.93 19.82
CA CYS A 24 -8.60 8.20 19.10
C CYS A 24 -8.22 9.03 17.86
N PRO A 25 -7.20 9.90 17.94
CA PRO A 25 -6.83 10.74 16.81
C PRO A 25 -6.38 9.89 15.62
N ALA A 26 -6.87 10.24 14.45
CA ALA A 26 -6.47 9.63 13.20
C ALA A 26 -5.19 10.33 12.72
N HIS A 27 -4.06 9.65 12.73
CA HIS A 27 -2.80 10.20 12.24
C HIS A 27 -2.64 9.89 10.75
N PRO A 28 -2.59 10.90 9.86
CA PRO A 28 -2.45 10.65 8.44
C PRO A 28 -1.10 10.00 8.15
N ILE A 29 -1.09 8.93 7.35
CA ILE A 29 0.12 8.30 6.85
C ILE A 29 0.44 8.95 5.52
N TRP A 30 1.32 9.96 5.53
CA TRP A 30 1.73 10.68 4.33
C TRP A 30 3.24 10.71 4.18
N CYS A 31 3.68 10.70 2.93
CA CYS A 31 5.06 10.71 2.50
C CYS A 31 5.28 11.91 1.59
N ASP A 32 6.31 12.70 1.87
CA ASP A 32 6.84 13.69 0.95
C ASP A 32 7.66 12.97 -0.13
N THR A 33 7.06 12.80 -1.30
CA THR A 33 7.64 12.00 -2.37
C THR A 33 8.97 12.58 -2.83
N MET A 34 9.14 13.90 -2.86
CA MET A 34 10.40 14.53 -3.28
C MET A 34 11.55 14.31 -2.30
N ARG A 35 11.25 14.03 -1.02
CA ARG A 35 12.25 13.71 0.00
C ARG A 35 12.42 12.21 0.23
N PHE A 36 11.53 11.38 -0.31
CA PHE A 36 11.59 9.93 -0.14
C PHE A 36 12.91 9.34 -0.66
N ARG A 37 13.48 8.38 0.09
CA ARG A 37 14.66 7.62 -0.33
C ARG A 37 14.37 6.15 -0.14
N ILE A 38 14.62 5.36 -1.18
CA ILE A 38 14.29 3.94 -1.16
C ILE A 38 15.24 3.19 -0.21
N LEU A 39 14.67 2.53 0.80
CA LEU A 39 15.38 1.72 1.79
C LEU A 39 15.78 0.36 1.22
N SER A 40 16.80 -0.27 1.80
CA SER A 40 17.30 -1.59 1.39
C SER A 40 16.23 -2.68 1.38
N ALA A 41 15.27 -2.63 2.32
CA ALA A 41 14.14 -3.56 2.35
C ALA A 41 13.25 -3.45 1.11
N TYR A 42 12.93 -2.22 0.68
CA TYR A 42 12.12 -1.97 -0.51
C TYR A 42 12.85 -2.26 -1.82
N LYS A 43 14.17 -2.06 -1.85
CA LYS A 43 15.01 -2.47 -2.97
C LYS A 43 14.89 -3.98 -3.23
N LYS A 44 14.85 -4.80 -2.16
CA LYS A 44 14.66 -6.25 -2.28
C LYS A 44 13.34 -6.61 -2.94
N VAL A 45 12.25 -5.89 -2.65
CA VAL A 45 10.95 -6.12 -3.30
C VAL A 45 11.04 -5.91 -4.80
N VAL A 46 11.69 -4.82 -5.24
CA VAL A 46 11.90 -4.57 -6.68
C VAL A 46 12.78 -5.66 -7.28
N SER A 47 13.84 -6.10 -6.60
CA SER A 47 14.70 -7.19 -7.10
C SER A 47 13.99 -8.54 -7.21
N VAL A 48 13.05 -8.85 -6.30
CA VAL A 48 12.23 -10.06 -6.39
C VAL A 48 11.31 -9.99 -7.61
N LEU A 49 10.66 -8.84 -7.82
CA LEU A 49 9.81 -8.63 -8.99
C LEU A 49 10.64 -8.68 -10.29
N GLU A 50 11.81 -8.03 -10.30
CA GLU A 50 12.77 -8.06 -11.41
C GLU A 50 13.19 -9.50 -11.77
N ALA A 51 13.58 -10.32 -10.79
CA ALA A 51 13.96 -11.71 -11.02
C ALA A 51 12.79 -12.57 -11.52
N TYR A 52 11.57 -12.33 -11.01
CA TYR A 52 10.39 -13.02 -11.51
C TYR A 52 10.06 -12.63 -12.96
N LEU A 53 10.16 -11.35 -13.31
CA LEU A 53 9.89 -10.89 -14.66
C LEU A 53 10.93 -11.38 -15.66
N ARG A 54 12.22 -11.33 -15.30
CA ARG A 54 13.30 -11.74 -16.21
C ARG A 54 13.43 -13.24 -16.36
N ASP A 55 13.47 -13.94 -15.23
CA ASP A 55 13.93 -15.32 -15.18
C ASP A 55 12.79 -16.30 -14.80
N GLY A 56 11.59 -15.80 -14.48
CA GLY A 56 10.49 -16.62 -13.98
C GLY A 56 10.72 -17.18 -12.57
N ILE A 57 11.75 -16.71 -11.86
CA ILE A 57 12.15 -17.27 -10.56
C ILE A 57 11.15 -16.85 -9.49
N VAL A 58 10.51 -17.85 -8.87
CA VAL A 58 9.66 -17.66 -7.69
C VAL A 58 10.49 -17.98 -6.43
N PRO A 59 10.62 -17.04 -5.48
CA PRO A 59 11.38 -17.29 -4.26
C PRO A 59 10.69 -18.35 -3.39
N GLU A 60 11.43 -19.40 -2.99
CA GLU A 60 10.90 -20.53 -2.21
C GLU A 60 10.26 -20.12 -0.87
N ARG A 61 10.79 -19.08 -0.20
CA ARG A 61 10.21 -18.48 1.01
C ARG A 61 10.60 -17.01 1.12
N LEU A 62 9.60 -16.15 1.29
CA LEU A 62 9.80 -14.79 1.81
C LEU A 62 9.46 -14.76 3.30
N PRO A 63 10.25 -14.08 4.14
CA PRO A 63 9.86 -13.88 5.53
C PRO A 63 8.58 -13.03 5.60
N CYS A 64 7.61 -13.56 6.38
CA CYS A 64 6.32 -13.02 6.83
C CYS A 64 5.06 -13.28 5.98
N GLY A 65 4.32 -14.32 6.43
CA GLY A 65 2.88 -14.44 6.74
C GLY A 65 1.90 -14.57 5.57
N ILE A 66 1.06 -15.61 5.40
CA ILE A 66 0.76 -16.90 6.06
C ILE A 66 0.80 -17.95 4.93
N PRO A 67 1.41 -19.15 5.09
CA PRO A 67 1.34 -20.19 4.06
C PRO A 67 -0.05 -20.87 4.07
N ASP A 68 -0.65 -21.02 2.90
CA ASP A 68 -1.72 -22.00 2.68
C ASP A 68 -1.05 -23.32 2.23
N PRO A 69 -1.25 -24.45 2.95
CA PRO A 69 -0.76 -25.76 2.56
C PRO A 69 -1.31 -26.28 1.21
N GLN A 70 -2.40 -25.73 0.67
CA GLN A 70 -3.07 -26.29 -0.51
C GLN A 70 -2.55 -25.73 -1.86
N GLU A 71 -2.02 -24.50 -1.92
CA GLU A 71 -1.48 -23.92 -3.17
C GLU A 71 -0.05 -24.39 -3.53
N ALA A 72 0.68 -24.99 -2.59
CA ALA A 72 1.99 -25.59 -2.88
C ALA A 72 1.89 -26.91 -3.67
N ALA A 73 0.69 -27.48 -3.78
CA ALA A 73 0.45 -28.77 -4.42
C ALA A 73 0.12 -28.67 -5.93
N GLU A 74 -0.30 -27.52 -6.45
CA GLU A 74 -0.70 -27.36 -7.86
C GLU A 74 0.42 -26.90 -8.80
N LEU A 75 1.68 -26.88 -8.34
CA LEU A 75 2.83 -26.46 -9.15
C LEU A 75 3.95 -27.51 -9.22
N LYS A 76 3.62 -28.81 -9.20
CA LYS A 76 4.59 -29.89 -9.48
C LYS A 76 3.96 -31.05 -10.26
N GLU A 77 4.44 -31.28 -11.47
CA GLU A 77 4.31 -32.56 -12.20
C GLU A 77 5.44 -33.53 -11.79
N PRO A 78 5.28 -34.85 -11.99
CA PRO A 78 5.61 -35.88 -10.99
C PRO A 78 7.03 -36.46 -11.07
N GLY A 79 7.51 -36.95 -9.91
CA GLY A 79 8.71 -37.80 -9.82
C GLY A 79 9.21 -38.02 -8.39
N GLU A 80 8.63 -39.01 -7.72
CA GLU A 80 9.23 -39.99 -6.79
C GLU A 80 10.36 -39.58 -5.82
N ASN A 81 10.06 -39.58 -4.52
CA ASN A 81 10.31 -40.69 -3.56
C ASN A 81 10.60 -40.19 -2.14
N GLU A 82 9.95 -40.87 -1.21
CA GLU A 82 9.96 -40.66 0.23
C GLU A 82 11.28 -41.09 0.86
N ASP A 83 11.76 -40.37 1.88
CA ASP A 83 12.18 -41.04 3.12
C ASP A 83 12.02 -40.11 4.33
N GLN A 84 11.50 -40.68 5.41
CA GLN A 84 11.11 -40.02 6.64
C GLN A 84 12.28 -39.99 7.62
N THR A 85 12.50 -38.86 8.31
CA THR A 85 13.11 -38.92 9.64
C THR A 85 12.59 -37.82 10.55
N GLN A 86 11.81 -38.22 11.55
CA GLN A 86 11.34 -37.38 12.65
C GLN A 86 12.51 -36.93 13.53
N ARG A 87 12.57 -35.64 13.89
CA ARG A 87 13.32 -35.17 15.07
C ARG A 87 12.50 -34.14 15.87
N GLN A 88 12.44 -34.41 17.17
CA GLN A 88 11.67 -33.73 18.21
C GLN A 88 12.04 -32.25 18.40
N MET A 89 11.04 -31.40 18.64
CA MET A 89 11.22 -30.02 19.11
C MET A 89 11.49 -29.99 20.62
N HIS A 90 12.63 -29.42 21.02
CA HIS A 90 12.90 -29.05 22.41
C HIS A 90 12.14 -27.79 22.80
N ARG A 91 11.45 -27.87 23.94
CA ARG A 91 10.70 -26.81 24.62
C ARG A 91 11.69 -25.80 25.26
N ARG A 92 11.47 -24.49 25.10
CA ARG A 92 12.27 -23.43 25.74
C ARG A 92 11.70 -23.13 27.14
N PRO A 93 12.52 -22.86 28.19
CA PRO A 93 12.00 -22.65 29.54
C PRO A 93 11.44 -21.25 29.74
N GLU A 94 10.37 -21.17 30.54
CA GLU A 94 9.77 -19.95 31.09
C GLU A 94 10.71 -19.31 32.14
N ALA A 95 10.76 -17.99 32.18
CA ALA A 95 11.47 -17.23 33.20
C ALA A 95 10.51 -16.22 33.84
N ASP A 96 10.06 -16.55 35.04
CA ASP A 96 9.38 -15.66 35.98
C ASP A 96 10.32 -14.55 36.44
N LYS A 97 9.85 -13.29 36.42
CA LYS A 97 10.26 -12.24 37.38
C LYS A 97 9.11 -11.27 37.65
N GLU A 98 8.58 -11.36 38.86
CA GLU A 98 7.87 -10.28 39.54
C GLU A 98 8.70 -8.99 39.54
N ASN A 99 8.06 -7.84 39.33
CA ASN A 99 8.46 -6.58 39.94
C ASN A 99 7.21 -5.70 40.11
N GLY A 100 7.01 -5.24 41.34
CA GLY A 100 5.81 -4.57 41.82
C GLY A 100 5.53 -3.22 41.17
N TYR A 101 4.24 -2.93 41.00
CA TYR A 101 3.73 -1.68 40.44
C TYR A 101 3.10 -0.81 41.53
N ASP A 102 3.64 0.40 41.70
CA ASP A 102 3.16 1.46 42.58
C ASP A 102 2.08 2.31 41.86
N PRO A 103 0.83 2.39 42.34
CA PRO A 103 -0.25 3.06 41.64
C PRO A 103 -0.25 4.57 41.93
N GLY A 104 0.67 5.31 41.30
CA GLY A 104 0.93 6.70 41.71
C GLY A 104 1.32 7.70 40.63
N THR A 105 1.02 7.51 39.34
CA THR A 105 1.22 8.61 38.37
C THR A 105 0.27 8.53 37.18
N LYS A 106 -0.66 9.49 37.08
CA LYS A 106 -1.45 9.72 35.87
C LYS A 106 -0.54 10.42 34.85
N VAL A 107 0.03 9.65 33.92
CA VAL A 107 0.70 10.23 32.75
C VAL A 107 -0.38 10.60 31.74
N THR A 108 -0.46 11.86 31.36
CA THR A 108 -1.40 12.36 30.33
C THR A 108 -1.05 11.77 28.96
N PRO A 109 -2.03 11.49 28.08
CA PRO A 109 -1.79 10.90 26.76
C PRO A 109 -0.82 11.71 25.88
N GLU A 110 -0.75 13.02 26.08
CA GLU A 110 0.21 13.92 25.40
C GLU A 110 1.67 13.52 25.67
N LYS A 111 2.01 13.13 26.91
CA LYS A 111 3.37 12.70 27.29
C LYS A 111 3.72 11.30 26.75
N ALA A 112 2.73 10.49 26.38
CA ALA A 112 2.94 9.18 25.76
C ALA A 112 3.18 9.27 24.24
N ALA A 113 2.68 10.33 23.59
CA ALA A 113 2.89 10.60 22.17
C ALA A 113 4.15 11.45 21.88
N GLU A 114 4.64 12.21 22.87
CA GLU A 114 5.87 13.00 22.77
C GLU A 114 7.10 12.22 22.29
N PRO A 115 7.39 10.97 22.73
CA PRO A 115 8.54 10.23 22.24
C PRO A 115 8.46 9.89 20.75
N PHE A 116 7.25 9.68 20.21
CA PHE A 116 7.02 9.40 18.78
C PHE A 116 7.02 10.67 17.92
N LEU A 117 6.45 11.77 18.42
CA LEU A 117 6.46 13.07 17.74
C LEU A 117 7.84 13.75 17.78
N ALA A 118 8.58 13.64 18.88
CA ALA A 118 9.93 14.13 19.03
C ALA A 118 10.94 13.36 18.17
N LYS A 119 10.80 12.02 18.07
CA LYS A 119 11.59 11.21 17.12
C LYS A 119 11.36 11.64 15.67
N ASN A 120 10.12 11.95 15.29
CA ASN A 120 9.82 12.48 13.95
C ASN A 120 10.44 13.87 13.70
N HIS A 121 10.62 14.68 14.74
CA HIS A 121 11.28 15.98 14.65
C HIS A 121 12.82 15.87 14.62
N GLU A 122 13.42 14.94 15.37
CA GLU A 122 14.85 14.62 15.33
C GLU A 122 15.25 13.91 14.01
N TRP A 123 14.36 13.11 13.42
CA TRP A 123 14.64 12.44 12.14
C TRP A 123 14.76 13.41 10.95
N ASN A 124 14.17 14.61 11.07
CA ASN A 124 14.41 15.69 10.11
C ASN A 124 15.84 16.27 10.17
N GLN A 125 16.67 15.82 11.12
CA GLN A 125 18.08 16.19 11.27
C GLN A 125 19.03 14.98 11.12
N GLN A 126 18.81 14.13 10.12
CA GLN A 126 19.76 13.05 9.83
C GLN A 126 21.19 13.57 9.64
N PRO A 127 22.22 12.89 10.20
CA PRO A 127 23.61 13.26 10.00
C PRO A 127 23.97 13.17 8.52
N LYS A 128 24.86 14.05 8.06
CA LYS A 128 25.41 14.05 6.69
C LYS A 128 26.15 12.73 6.43
N ILE A 129 25.44 11.71 5.97
CA ILE A 129 26.03 10.49 5.43
C ILE A 129 26.80 10.89 4.17
N GLU A 130 28.06 10.46 4.09
CA GLU A 130 28.93 10.72 2.94
C GLU A 130 28.31 10.20 1.65
N TRP A 131 28.11 11.11 0.70
CA TRP A 131 27.24 10.95 -0.45
C TRP A 131 27.94 10.18 -1.58
N LYS A 132 27.87 8.84 -1.53
CA LYS A 132 27.86 8.09 -2.80
C LYS A 132 26.58 8.46 -3.55
N LYS A 133 26.67 8.56 -4.88
CA LYS A 133 25.55 8.77 -5.81
C LYS A 133 24.44 7.76 -5.49
N LEU A 134 23.48 8.15 -4.65
CA LEU A 134 22.36 7.31 -4.26
C LEU A 134 21.52 7.09 -5.51
N GLU A 135 21.34 5.84 -5.91
CA GLU A 135 20.39 5.47 -6.97
C GLU A 135 19.00 6.00 -6.63
N GLU A 136 18.34 6.62 -7.62
CA GLU A 136 17.00 7.15 -7.42
C GLU A 136 15.97 6.02 -7.48
N LEU A 137 14.77 6.25 -6.93
CA LEU A 137 13.67 5.28 -6.97
C LEU A 137 13.33 4.89 -8.42
N GLU A 138 13.43 5.86 -9.31
CA GLU A 138 13.19 5.77 -10.74
C GLU A 138 14.17 4.82 -11.43
N ASP A 139 15.41 4.72 -10.95
CA ASP A 139 16.39 3.75 -11.46
C ASP A 139 16.02 2.31 -11.09
N TYR A 140 15.25 2.11 -10.01
CA TYR A 140 14.67 0.82 -9.66
C TYR A 140 13.41 0.53 -10.48
N MET A 141 12.56 1.52 -10.74
CA MET A 141 11.38 1.34 -11.60
C MET A 141 11.78 0.94 -13.03
N LYS A 142 12.86 1.49 -13.59
CA LYS A 142 13.42 1.08 -14.90
C LYS A 142 13.90 -0.37 -14.97
N ARG A 143 14.09 -1.04 -13.85
CA ARG A 143 14.50 -2.46 -13.83
C ARG A 143 13.37 -3.42 -14.12
N VAL A 144 12.14 -3.00 -13.82
CA VAL A 144 10.91 -3.78 -14.02
C VAL A 144 10.13 -3.36 -15.27
N GLU A 145 10.62 -2.35 -16.00
CA GLU A 145 10.16 -2.03 -17.35
C GLU A 145 10.45 -3.19 -18.30
N LYS A 146 9.52 -3.42 -19.24
CA LYS A 146 9.59 -4.48 -20.25
C LYS A 146 10.90 -4.44 -21.03
N ARG A 147 11.58 -5.60 -21.13
CA ARG A 147 12.75 -5.79 -21.99
C ARG A 147 12.52 -6.94 -22.97
N GLU A 148 13.28 -6.90 -24.06
CA GLU A 148 13.32 -8.01 -25.00
C GLU A 148 14.03 -9.20 -24.33
N GLY A 149 13.37 -10.36 -24.34
CA GLY A 149 13.89 -11.59 -23.72
C GLY A 149 13.43 -11.86 -22.28
N ASP A 150 12.66 -10.96 -21.66
CA ASP A 150 12.06 -11.23 -20.35
C ASP A 150 11.02 -12.35 -20.44
N VAL A 151 11.01 -13.26 -19.47
CA VAL A 151 10.02 -14.36 -19.39
C VAL A 151 8.60 -13.84 -19.18
N HIS A 152 8.44 -12.80 -18.35
CA HIS A 152 7.18 -12.14 -18.08
C HIS A 152 7.30 -10.62 -18.21
N THR A 153 6.17 -9.96 -18.45
CA THR A 153 6.09 -8.49 -18.51
C THR A 153 5.04 -7.95 -17.56
N LEU A 154 5.31 -6.80 -16.93
CA LEU A 154 4.35 -6.10 -16.07
C LEU A 154 3.98 -4.74 -16.68
N GLU A 155 2.70 -4.54 -16.95
CA GLU A 155 2.15 -3.29 -17.45
C GLU A 155 1.19 -2.71 -16.41
N VAL A 156 1.35 -1.42 -16.07
CA VAL A 156 0.41 -0.72 -15.17
C VAL A 156 -0.45 0.24 -15.99
N ARG A 157 -1.73 -0.08 -16.14
CA ARG A 157 -2.72 0.73 -16.86
C ARG A 157 -3.44 1.65 -15.89
N VAL A 158 -3.48 2.94 -16.17
CA VAL A 158 -4.15 3.95 -15.32
C VAL A 158 -5.48 4.33 -15.97
N CYS A 159 -6.58 3.82 -15.41
CA CYS A 159 -7.92 3.94 -15.97
C CYS A 159 -8.77 4.90 -15.14
N SER A 160 -9.51 5.80 -15.79
CA SER A 160 -10.32 6.84 -15.13
C SER A 160 -11.68 6.32 -14.66
N CYS A 161 -12.11 6.67 -13.45
CA CYS A 161 -13.44 6.34 -12.94
C CYS A 161 -14.50 7.39 -13.31
N SER A 162 -14.10 8.61 -13.67
CA SER A 162 -15.02 9.70 -14.03
C SER A 162 -14.43 10.58 -15.16
N PRO A 163 -14.92 10.50 -16.41
CA PRO A 163 -15.90 9.53 -16.89
C PRO A 163 -15.36 8.10 -16.75
N LEU A 164 -16.27 7.14 -16.58
CA LEU A 164 -15.91 5.73 -16.44
C LEU A 164 -15.28 5.24 -17.74
N SER A 165 -14.03 4.81 -17.68
CA SER A 165 -13.30 4.36 -18.86
C SER A 165 -13.84 2.98 -19.33
N PRO A 166 -13.82 2.72 -20.66
CA PRO A 166 -14.26 1.43 -21.19
C PRO A 166 -13.44 0.26 -20.65
N GLU A 167 -12.17 0.49 -20.31
CA GLU A 167 -11.27 -0.51 -19.72
C GLU A 167 -11.78 -0.97 -18.34
N ILE A 168 -12.18 -0.05 -17.45
CA ILE A 168 -12.78 -0.42 -16.16
C ILE A 168 -14.11 -1.13 -16.41
N ASN A 169 -14.95 -0.63 -17.32
CA ASN A 169 -16.23 -1.25 -17.60
C ASN A 169 -16.10 -2.72 -18.08
N ALA A 170 -15.07 -3.02 -18.86
CA ALA A 170 -14.78 -4.37 -19.33
C ALA A 170 -14.22 -5.31 -18.24
N THR A 171 -13.48 -4.75 -17.28
CA THR A 171 -12.72 -5.52 -16.27
C THR A 171 -13.36 -5.52 -14.89
N LEU A 172 -14.46 -4.77 -14.70
CA LEU A 172 -15.09 -4.53 -13.42
C LEU A 172 -15.45 -5.81 -12.66
N ARG A 173 -15.94 -6.83 -13.37
CA ARG A 173 -16.28 -8.13 -12.77
C ARG A 173 -15.03 -8.86 -12.26
N ASP A 174 -13.94 -8.80 -13.02
CA ASP A 174 -12.67 -9.42 -12.66
C ASP A 174 -12.03 -8.69 -11.47
N GLU A 175 -12.11 -7.35 -11.43
CA GLU A 175 -11.68 -6.55 -10.28
C GLU A 175 -12.46 -6.92 -9.02
N HIS A 176 -13.79 -7.03 -9.13
CA HIS A 176 -14.68 -7.40 -8.02
C HIS A 176 -14.41 -8.81 -7.50
N GLU A 177 -14.22 -9.78 -8.39
CA GLU A 177 -13.86 -11.15 -8.02
C GLU A 177 -12.50 -11.20 -7.30
N MET A 178 -11.51 -10.48 -7.82
CA MET A 178 -10.19 -10.38 -7.19
C MET A 178 -10.25 -9.71 -5.83
N PHE A 179 -11.04 -8.64 -5.70
CA PHE A 179 -11.30 -7.97 -4.43
C PHE A 179 -11.87 -8.96 -3.41
N ASN A 180 -12.92 -9.70 -3.77
CA ASN A 180 -13.54 -10.68 -2.87
C ASN A 180 -12.59 -11.82 -2.49
N LYS A 181 -11.78 -12.33 -3.43
CA LYS A 181 -10.73 -13.32 -3.14
C LYS A 181 -9.70 -12.80 -2.14
N CYS A 182 -9.23 -11.57 -2.33
CA CYS A 182 -8.30 -10.91 -1.42
C CYS A 182 -8.96 -10.66 -0.04
N PHE A 183 -10.19 -10.17 -0.05
CA PHE A 183 -10.98 -9.85 1.13
C PHE A 183 -11.20 -11.09 2.00
N SER A 184 -11.69 -12.20 1.43
CA SER A 184 -11.91 -13.45 2.17
C SER A 184 -10.63 -14.04 2.78
N ARG A 185 -9.46 -13.79 2.17
CA ARG A 185 -8.17 -14.23 2.73
C ARG A 185 -7.75 -13.40 3.94
N VAL A 186 -8.04 -12.10 3.93
CA VAL A 186 -7.73 -11.18 5.05
C VAL A 186 -8.76 -11.32 6.17
N TYR A 187 -10.05 -11.41 5.85
CA TYR A 187 -11.16 -11.52 6.81
C TYR A 187 -11.64 -12.96 6.88
N THR A 188 -10.96 -13.75 7.71
CA THR A 188 -11.16 -15.20 7.85
C THR A 188 -12.47 -15.59 8.58
N LEU A 189 -13.43 -14.68 8.74
CA LEU A 189 -14.60 -14.86 9.60
C LEU A 189 -15.89 -14.30 8.96
N GLY A 190 -16.71 -15.20 8.41
CA GLY A 190 -18.18 -15.15 8.44
C GLY A 190 -18.93 -14.04 7.70
N SER A 191 -18.25 -13.05 7.10
CA SER A 191 -18.89 -12.08 6.22
C SER A 191 -18.92 -12.65 4.79
N GLY A 192 -20.10 -12.71 4.19
CA GLY A 192 -20.19 -12.90 2.73
C GLY A 192 -19.36 -11.83 2.02
N GLY A 193 -18.85 -12.15 0.83
CA GLY A 193 -18.14 -11.16 0.00
C GLY A 193 -19.00 -9.92 -0.28
N MET A 194 -18.36 -8.82 -0.65
CA MET A 194 -19.05 -7.58 -1.03
C MET A 194 -19.84 -7.80 -2.32
N SER A 195 -21.04 -7.21 -2.45
CA SER A 195 -21.80 -7.27 -3.72
C SER A 195 -21.11 -6.44 -4.81
N LEU A 196 -21.46 -6.68 -6.08
CA LEU A 196 -20.90 -5.89 -7.19
C LEU A 196 -21.36 -4.43 -7.10
N GLU A 197 -22.63 -4.19 -6.71
CA GLU A 197 -23.14 -2.83 -6.53
C GLU A 197 -22.40 -2.09 -5.41
N GLU A 198 -22.17 -2.75 -4.26
CA GLU A 198 -21.43 -2.17 -3.14
C GLU A 198 -19.98 -1.85 -3.51
N PHE A 199 -19.35 -2.73 -4.31
CA PHE A 199 -18.01 -2.51 -4.85
C PHE A 199 -17.97 -1.28 -5.76
N GLN A 200 -18.93 -1.16 -6.68
CA GLN A 200 -19.05 0.01 -7.56
C GLN A 200 -19.30 1.29 -6.77
N GLU A 201 -20.22 1.28 -5.81
CA GLU A 201 -20.50 2.43 -4.94
C GLU A 201 -19.27 2.87 -4.16
N THR A 202 -18.44 1.93 -3.72
CA THR A 202 -17.28 2.20 -2.85
C THR A 202 -16.04 2.62 -3.63
N TYR A 203 -15.71 1.91 -4.70
CA TYR A 203 -14.41 2.03 -5.37
C TYR A 203 -14.49 2.72 -6.74
N VAL A 204 -15.62 2.64 -7.42
CA VAL A 204 -15.79 3.20 -8.78
C VAL A 204 -16.47 4.57 -8.73
N LYS A 205 -17.61 4.68 -8.05
CA LYS A 205 -18.33 5.95 -7.94
C LYS A 205 -17.53 6.92 -7.09
N THR A 206 -17.36 8.13 -7.60
CA THR A 206 -16.52 9.15 -6.98
C THR A 206 -17.18 10.53 -7.08
N PRO A 207 -17.09 11.36 -6.02
CA PRO A 207 -17.52 12.76 -6.09
C PRO A 207 -16.43 13.64 -6.71
N LEU A 208 -15.23 13.08 -6.95
CA LEU A 208 -14.09 13.79 -7.54
C LEU A 208 -14.34 13.93 -9.04
N VAL A 209 -15.02 15.01 -9.39
CA VAL A 209 -15.27 15.41 -10.77
C VAL A 209 -14.06 16.16 -11.32
N ASN A 210 -13.70 15.84 -12.56
CA ASN A 210 -12.60 16.51 -13.26
C ASN A 210 -12.84 18.01 -13.32
N ILE A 211 -12.07 18.78 -12.57
CA ILE A 211 -12.03 20.23 -12.74
C ILE A 211 -11.42 20.50 -14.12
N HIS A 212 -12.18 21.17 -14.99
CA HIS A 212 -11.69 21.56 -16.31
C HIS A 212 -10.66 22.69 -16.15
N ASP A 213 -9.40 22.30 -16.06
CA ASP A 213 -8.27 23.23 -16.11
C ASP A 213 -7.69 23.24 -17.52
N LYS A 214 -7.94 24.33 -18.26
CA LYS A 214 -7.47 24.51 -19.64
C LYS A 214 -5.96 24.34 -19.77
N LYS A 215 -5.17 24.66 -18.73
CA LYS A 215 -3.71 24.50 -18.75
C LYS A 215 -3.30 23.04 -18.55
N VAL A 216 -4.00 22.33 -17.66
CA VAL A 216 -3.82 20.87 -17.48
C VAL A 216 -4.13 20.14 -18.79
N GLU A 217 -5.24 20.49 -19.45
CA GLU A 217 -5.64 19.90 -20.72
C GLU A 217 -4.66 20.24 -21.85
N ALA A 218 -4.26 21.51 -21.98
CA ALA A 218 -3.28 21.93 -22.98
C ALA A 218 -1.90 21.30 -22.78
N ALA A 219 -1.52 20.99 -21.54
CA ALA A 219 -0.28 20.29 -21.22
C ALA A 219 -0.36 18.78 -21.44
N GLY A 220 -1.56 18.22 -21.69
CA GLY A 220 -1.77 16.77 -21.76
C GLY A 220 -1.61 16.06 -20.42
N ALA A 221 -1.68 16.77 -19.29
CA ALA A 221 -1.52 16.16 -17.98
C ALA A 221 -2.80 15.38 -17.59
N PRO A 222 -2.68 14.33 -16.76
CA PRO A 222 -3.86 13.64 -16.23
C PRO A 222 -4.80 14.62 -15.53
N LYS A 223 -6.09 14.34 -15.57
CA LYS A 223 -7.07 15.13 -14.82
C LYS A 223 -7.02 14.73 -13.34
N PHE A 224 -7.43 15.61 -12.44
CA PHE A 224 -7.59 15.24 -11.04
C PHE A 224 -8.90 14.46 -10.88
N GLY A 225 -8.85 13.33 -10.18
CA GLY A 225 -9.97 12.40 -10.08
C GLY A 225 -9.55 11.06 -9.50
N THR A 226 -10.49 10.11 -9.51
CA THR A 226 -10.25 8.73 -9.09
C THR A 226 -9.83 7.88 -10.29
N TYR A 227 -8.84 7.02 -10.06
CA TYR A 227 -8.28 6.12 -11.05
C TYR A 227 -8.13 4.70 -10.48
N HIS A 228 -8.30 3.71 -11.33
CA HIS A 228 -7.84 2.34 -11.09
C HIS A 228 -6.51 2.15 -11.80
N GLN A 229 -5.46 1.83 -11.04
CA GLN A 229 -4.18 1.36 -11.57
C GLN A 229 -4.23 -0.16 -11.64
N GLN A 230 -4.42 -0.70 -12.83
CA GLN A 230 -4.51 -2.14 -13.09
C GLN A 230 -3.13 -2.69 -13.46
N TYR A 231 -2.69 -3.72 -12.74
CA TYR A 231 -1.40 -4.37 -12.95
C TYR A 231 -1.61 -5.62 -13.79
N TRP A 232 -1.13 -5.60 -15.03
CA TRP A 232 -1.30 -6.65 -16.03
C TRP A 232 0.01 -7.41 -16.22
N LEU A 233 -0.01 -8.71 -15.94
CA LEU A 233 1.06 -9.65 -16.26
C LEU A 233 0.86 -10.19 -17.68
N ASP A 234 1.91 -10.13 -18.48
CA ASP A 234 1.97 -10.62 -19.87
C ASP A 234 0.91 -10.02 -20.79
N GLY A 235 0.45 -8.80 -20.45
CA GLY A 235 -0.60 -8.07 -21.17
C GLY A 235 -1.99 -8.71 -21.10
N ALA A 236 -2.12 -9.91 -20.54
CA ALA A 236 -3.33 -10.74 -20.59
C ALA A 236 -3.98 -10.99 -19.23
N LYS A 237 -3.22 -10.98 -18.13
CA LYS A 237 -3.72 -11.35 -16.80
C LYS A 237 -3.59 -10.21 -15.81
N MET A 238 -4.72 -9.68 -15.33
CA MET A 238 -4.72 -8.71 -14.23
C MET A 238 -4.37 -9.42 -12.91
N ILE A 239 -3.34 -8.93 -12.22
CA ILE A 239 -2.83 -9.52 -10.97
C ILE A 239 -3.02 -8.63 -9.75
N ALA A 240 -3.22 -7.33 -9.94
CA ALA A 240 -3.51 -6.37 -8.86
C ALA A 240 -4.24 -5.14 -9.37
N VAL A 241 -4.93 -4.44 -8.46
CA VAL A 241 -5.56 -3.14 -8.70
C VAL A 241 -5.27 -2.22 -7.52
N SER A 242 -4.86 -0.99 -7.81
CA SER A 242 -4.85 0.12 -6.85
C SER A 242 -5.91 1.14 -7.21
N VAL A 243 -6.81 1.44 -6.27
CA VAL A 243 -7.77 2.55 -6.38
C VAL A 243 -7.10 3.78 -5.78
N VAL A 244 -6.83 4.78 -6.61
CA VAL A 244 -6.10 5.99 -6.21
C VAL A 244 -6.90 7.24 -6.53
N ASP A 245 -6.84 8.23 -5.64
CA ASP A 245 -7.37 9.57 -5.89
C ASP A 245 -6.18 10.50 -6.17
N LEU A 246 -6.11 11.02 -7.40
CA LEU A 246 -5.17 12.05 -7.80
C LEU A 246 -5.78 13.42 -7.50
N LEU A 247 -5.22 14.11 -6.52
CA LEU A 247 -5.72 15.38 -5.99
C LEU A 247 -4.69 16.50 -6.19
N PRO A 248 -5.11 17.78 -6.15
CA PRO A 248 -4.16 18.88 -6.09
C PRO A 248 -3.22 18.71 -4.89
N GLY A 249 -1.92 18.54 -5.16
CA GLY A 249 -0.89 18.43 -4.13
C GLY A 249 -0.58 17.01 -3.64
N CYS A 250 -1.48 16.02 -3.80
CA CYS A 250 -1.22 14.65 -3.37
C CYS A 250 -1.86 13.55 -4.24
N LEU A 251 -1.31 12.34 -4.12
CA LEU A 251 -1.97 11.11 -4.55
C LEU A 251 -2.34 10.28 -3.32
N SER A 252 -3.61 9.89 -3.23
CA SER A 252 -4.14 9.11 -2.11
C SER A 252 -4.46 7.68 -2.56
N SER A 253 -3.75 6.70 -2.01
CA SER A 253 -4.04 5.27 -2.19
C SER A 253 -5.24 4.90 -1.31
N VAL A 254 -6.40 4.70 -1.93
CA VAL A 254 -7.68 4.40 -1.26
C VAL A 254 -7.80 2.91 -0.94
N CYS A 255 -7.50 2.05 -1.90
CA CYS A 255 -7.61 0.60 -1.74
C CYS A 255 -6.61 -0.10 -2.63
N PHE A 256 -6.02 -1.19 -2.16
CA PHE A 256 -5.15 -2.04 -2.95
C PHE A 256 -5.51 -3.49 -2.71
N PHE A 257 -5.78 -4.23 -3.79
CA PHE A 257 -6.11 -5.65 -3.73
C PHE A 257 -5.44 -6.37 -4.91
N TYR A 258 -5.08 -7.63 -4.68
CA TYR A 258 -4.31 -8.41 -5.64
C TYR A 258 -4.63 -9.89 -5.54
N ASN A 259 -4.31 -10.63 -6.60
CA ASN A 259 -4.49 -12.07 -6.64
C ASN A 259 -3.49 -12.75 -5.67
N PRO A 260 -3.96 -13.48 -4.65
CA PRO A 260 -3.09 -14.03 -3.60
C PRO A 260 -1.98 -14.98 -4.08
N ARG A 261 -2.14 -15.58 -5.26
CA ARG A 261 -1.12 -16.41 -5.91
C ARG A 261 0.19 -15.64 -6.16
N TYR A 262 0.13 -14.31 -6.25
CA TYR A 262 1.28 -13.43 -6.47
C TYR A 262 1.77 -12.75 -5.16
N SER A 263 1.38 -13.27 -4.00
CA SER A 263 1.82 -12.75 -2.69
C SER A 263 3.34 -12.75 -2.48
N PHE A 264 4.06 -13.63 -3.19
CA PHE A 264 5.52 -13.66 -3.21
C PHE A 264 6.14 -12.40 -3.86
N LEU A 265 5.38 -11.64 -4.66
CA LEU A 265 5.89 -10.40 -5.26
C LEU A 265 5.79 -9.19 -4.33
N LYS A 266 5.12 -9.31 -3.17
CA LYS A 266 4.85 -8.19 -2.24
C LYS A 266 4.31 -6.95 -2.97
N LEU A 267 3.27 -7.18 -3.79
CA LEU A 267 2.67 -6.18 -4.67
C LEU A 267 2.12 -4.97 -3.90
N ASP A 268 1.76 -5.14 -2.62
CA ASP A 268 1.33 -4.10 -1.69
C ASP A 268 2.41 -3.06 -1.37
N THR A 269 3.67 -3.51 -1.38
CA THR A 269 4.85 -2.65 -1.19
C THR A 269 5.29 -2.07 -2.53
N PHE A 270 5.28 -2.89 -3.58
CA PHE A 270 5.61 -2.43 -4.93
C PHE A 270 4.66 -1.32 -5.41
N SER A 271 3.35 -1.44 -5.17
CA SER A 271 2.37 -0.42 -5.55
C SER A 271 2.63 0.93 -4.90
N ALA A 272 3.00 0.95 -3.62
CA ALA A 272 3.37 2.19 -2.93
C ALA A 272 4.63 2.83 -3.54
N LEU A 273 5.64 2.03 -3.90
CA LEU A 273 6.83 2.54 -4.59
C LEU A 273 6.49 3.08 -5.97
N TRP A 274 5.65 2.37 -6.72
CA TRP A 274 5.14 2.80 -8.01
C TRP A 274 4.38 4.12 -7.92
N GLU A 275 3.48 4.25 -6.96
CA GLU A 275 2.68 5.46 -6.71
C GLU A 275 3.55 6.66 -6.31
N ILE A 276 4.58 6.46 -5.47
CA ILE A 276 5.55 7.51 -5.14
C ILE A 276 6.33 7.95 -6.38
N ALA A 277 6.80 7.00 -7.19
CA ALA A 277 7.50 7.29 -8.44
C ALA A 277 6.57 8.02 -9.44
N TYR A 278 5.31 7.60 -9.52
CA TYR A 278 4.29 8.19 -10.37
C TYR A 278 4.03 9.66 -10.00
N VAL A 279 3.88 9.99 -8.71
CA VAL A 279 3.76 11.38 -8.24
C VAL A 279 4.96 12.23 -8.67
N ARG A 280 6.19 11.73 -8.48
CA ARG A 280 7.40 12.45 -8.90
C ARG A 280 7.45 12.66 -10.41
N ASN A 281 7.07 11.64 -11.18
CA ASN A 281 7.03 11.73 -12.63
C ASN A 281 6.03 12.80 -13.10
N LEU A 282 4.83 12.84 -12.52
CA LEU A 282 3.82 13.86 -12.82
C LEU A 282 4.30 15.26 -12.45
N GLN A 283 4.89 15.45 -11.26
CA GLN A 283 5.41 16.74 -10.84
C GLN A 283 6.56 17.22 -11.75
N ARG A 284 7.49 16.35 -12.11
CA ARG A 284 8.62 16.68 -13.00
C ARG A 284 8.15 17.01 -14.41
N THR A 285 7.17 16.26 -14.93
CA THR A 285 6.68 16.42 -16.31
C THR A 285 5.78 17.64 -16.44
N TYR A 286 4.87 17.86 -15.48
CA TYR A 286 3.81 18.86 -15.61
C TYR A 286 3.91 20.03 -14.64
N GLY A 287 4.74 19.97 -13.60
CA GLY A 287 4.81 21.01 -12.57
C GLY A 287 5.27 22.38 -13.09
N GLY A 288 6.00 22.42 -14.21
CA GLY A 288 6.40 23.67 -14.87
C GLY A 288 5.35 24.21 -15.87
N THR A 289 4.51 23.35 -16.44
CA THR A 289 3.55 23.71 -17.50
C THR A 289 2.12 23.88 -16.99
N ALA A 290 1.73 23.11 -15.97
CA ALA A 290 0.43 23.15 -15.33
C ALA A 290 0.58 23.51 -13.84
N PRO A 291 0.19 24.74 -13.42
CA PRO A 291 0.34 25.19 -12.04
C PRO A 291 -0.28 24.28 -10.97
N ALA A 292 -1.36 23.56 -11.33
CA ALA A 292 -2.00 22.61 -10.43
C ALA A 292 -1.10 21.42 -10.04
N TYR A 293 -0.10 21.10 -10.88
CA TYR A 293 0.90 20.06 -10.63
C TYR A 293 2.17 20.57 -9.94
N ALA A 294 2.38 21.88 -9.86
CA ALA A 294 3.60 22.46 -9.29
C ALA A 294 3.86 21.99 -7.84
N ASN A 295 2.79 21.81 -7.08
CA ASN A 295 2.82 21.40 -5.68
C ASN A 295 2.45 19.91 -5.45
N LEU A 296 2.32 19.11 -6.51
CA LEU A 296 2.03 17.68 -6.41
C LEU A 296 3.22 16.94 -5.81
N ARG A 297 3.24 16.76 -4.49
CA ARG A 297 4.43 16.32 -3.74
C ARG A 297 4.15 15.23 -2.71
N TYR A 298 2.89 15.01 -2.34
CA TYR A 298 2.56 14.10 -1.26
C TYR A 298 1.94 12.80 -1.77
N TYR A 299 2.25 11.72 -1.08
CA TYR A 299 1.62 10.42 -1.24
C TYR A 299 0.99 10.05 0.10
N THR A 300 -0.27 9.61 0.13
CA THR A 300 -0.95 9.18 1.36
C THR A 300 -1.55 7.80 1.20
N ARG A 301 -1.52 7.02 2.27
CA ARG A 301 -2.10 5.68 2.34
C ARG A 301 -3.11 5.58 3.48
N GLY A 302 -3.88 6.65 3.70
CA GLY A 302 -4.91 6.72 4.73
C GLY A 302 -4.37 7.10 6.10
N TYR A 303 -4.87 6.43 7.14
CA TYR A 303 -4.67 6.82 8.54
C TYR A 303 -4.21 5.67 9.40
N TYR A 304 -3.33 6.00 10.33
CA TYR A 304 -3.01 5.18 11.48
C TYR A 304 -3.87 5.63 12.66
N PHE A 305 -4.61 4.70 13.24
CA PHE A 305 -5.32 4.90 14.51
C PHE A 305 -4.48 4.26 15.61
N CYS A 306 -4.08 5.05 16.61
CA CYS A 306 -3.37 4.51 17.77
C CYS A 306 -4.36 3.67 18.60
N PRO A 307 -4.12 2.36 18.79
CA PRO A 307 -4.97 1.57 19.66
C PRO A 307 -4.85 2.08 21.12
N PRO A 308 -5.94 2.10 21.90
CA PRO A 308 -5.88 2.59 23.27
C PRO A 308 -4.91 1.74 24.11
N SER A 309 -4.03 2.38 24.89
CA SER A 309 -3.02 1.73 25.73
C SER A 309 -3.55 0.86 26.88
N LYS A 310 -4.87 0.67 26.99
CA LYS A 310 -5.55 -0.05 28.08
C LYS A 310 -6.56 -1.09 27.62
N LEU A 311 -6.28 -1.83 26.55
CA LEU A 311 -7.08 -2.99 26.18
C LEU A 311 -6.19 -4.21 26.06
N ASN A 312 -6.34 -5.10 27.04
CA ASN A 312 -5.86 -6.48 26.98
C ASN A 312 -6.26 -7.06 25.62
N TYR A 313 -5.24 -7.48 24.89
CA TYR A 313 -5.31 -8.14 23.60
C TYR A 313 -6.13 -9.42 23.76
N ASN A 314 -7.46 -9.35 23.59
CA ASN A 314 -8.36 -10.51 23.48
C ASN A 314 -9.83 -10.16 23.13
N ARG A 315 -10.23 -8.89 22.99
CA ARG A 315 -11.60 -8.56 22.55
C ARG A 315 -11.68 -7.15 21.94
N TRP A 316 -11.40 -7.03 20.65
CA TRP A 316 -12.03 -6.01 19.81
C TRP A 316 -12.57 -6.72 18.56
N ASN A 317 -13.88 -6.61 18.36
CA ASN A 317 -14.51 -6.99 17.10
C ASN A 317 -14.03 -6.00 16.04
N GLN A 318 -13.34 -6.58 15.08
CA GLN A 318 -12.61 -5.95 14.00
C GLN A 318 -13.57 -5.58 12.88
N GLN A 319 -14.28 -4.45 13.03
CA GLN A 319 -15.26 -4.00 12.03
C GLN A 319 -14.98 -2.61 11.44
N ASP A 320 -13.92 -1.89 11.79
CA ASP A 320 -13.72 -0.52 11.25
C ASP A 320 -12.27 -0.06 10.99
N VAL A 321 -11.26 -0.93 10.94
CA VAL A 321 -9.90 -0.49 10.58
C VAL A 321 -9.13 -1.56 9.81
N ASP A 322 -9.25 -1.51 8.48
CA ASP A 322 -8.62 -2.48 7.58
C ASP A 322 -7.35 -1.89 6.96
N PHE A 323 -6.21 -2.13 7.63
CA PHE A 323 -4.89 -2.10 6.99
C PHE A 323 -4.16 -3.42 7.31
N PRO A 324 -3.61 -4.13 6.31
CA PRO A 324 -2.76 -5.28 6.56
C PRO A 324 -1.54 -4.85 7.39
N SER A 325 -1.32 -5.57 8.48
CA SER A 325 -0.27 -5.38 9.48
C SER A 325 1.17 -5.49 8.95
N SER A 326 1.38 -5.71 7.65
CA SER A 326 2.70 -5.77 7.00
C SER A 326 3.33 -4.39 6.78
N LEU A 327 2.54 -3.31 6.74
CA LEU A 327 3.02 -1.96 6.42
C LEU A 327 3.11 -1.01 7.62
N THR A 328 2.41 -1.31 8.72
CA THR A 328 2.51 -0.52 9.95
C THR A 328 3.87 -0.68 10.65
N ALA A 329 4.56 -1.80 10.47
CA ALA A 329 5.91 -1.99 11.01
C ALA A 329 7.03 -1.47 10.07
N SER A 330 6.71 -1.19 8.81
CA SER A 330 7.72 -1.18 7.74
C SER A 330 7.91 0.19 7.09
N LEU A 331 7.05 1.18 7.35
CA LEU A 331 7.26 2.58 6.97
C LEU A 331 8.16 3.36 7.94
N GLY A 332 8.68 2.72 8.99
CA GLY A 332 9.52 3.40 9.98
C GLY A 332 8.81 4.60 10.61
N LEU A 333 7.57 4.38 11.05
CA LEU A 333 6.83 5.28 11.94
C LEU A 333 7.24 5.04 13.39
#